data_AF-A0A4R8BUZ9-F1
#
_entry.id   AF-A0A4R8BUZ9-F1
#
_cell.length_a   1.000
_cell.length_b   1.000
_cell.length_c   1.000
_cell.angle_alpha   90.00
_cell.angle_beta   90.00
_cell.angle_gamma   90.00
#
_symmetry.space_group_name_H-M   'P 1'
#
loop_
_entity.id
_entity.type
_entity.pdbx_description
1 polymer ?
#
loop_
_entity_poly.entity_id
_entity_poly.type
_entity_poly.pdbx_seq_one_letter_code
_entity_poly.pdbx_strand_id
1 'polypeptide(L)'
;MDELAERYRANLELLEAARVRLQSAVDSGSASDAERRRLATVKELLTPVTESALDAEGNVVAVQRPRQFLKVDVDGQGRAVEVLGDLRHAKNVAVLVPGMGNSLDTFRGQSDRGDLIRQEARPSETAVVVWLDYDSPQGLVQAASKDAALEGGPRLAEFLNELDGLKADGAEVTAVAHSYGTDVLGQALLDGGRAKRVVMTGSPGITKYVDEASDFVPPPTRLYVERAPGDYVAYSEWHGPDPATFPDAIRMATNDPIANDEAVSVHWHNEYYRPNSEALRNIGRVVRGDLASITTTDTSRSAETKLVLGTSWGGPLNAVAGAASKVYDGVVSLTKPSRASARAAASDIDAGGPGGGGQGGSGQGAGELGAGERAGAAGRGAVGSGSAGSGGVGPGAGQLGAGERTGTGGRARAARATGVTRGRRAEGPRR
;
A
#
# COMPACT_ATOMS: atom_id res chain seq x y z
N MET A 1 28.76 11.71 -16.41
CA MET A 1 27.30 11.89 -16.43
C MET A 1 26.76 11.15 -15.20
N ASP A 2 25.71 11.66 -14.57
CA ASP A 2 25.16 11.09 -13.34
C ASP A 2 24.41 9.79 -13.63
N GLU A 3 24.99 8.65 -13.23
CA GLU A 3 24.49 7.29 -13.48
C GLU A 3 23.02 7.12 -13.05
N LEU A 4 22.64 7.73 -11.93
CA LEU A 4 21.26 7.67 -11.44
C LEU A 4 20.28 8.40 -12.37
N ALA A 5 20.65 9.61 -12.83
CA ALA A 5 19.83 10.37 -13.76
C ALA A 5 19.72 9.68 -15.13
N GLU A 6 20.77 8.99 -15.58
CA GLU A 6 20.72 8.12 -16.77
C GLU A 6 19.78 6.93 -16.56
N ARG A 7 19.83 6.26 -15.41
CA ARG A 7 18.93 5.16 -15.06
C ARG A 7 17.46 5.59 -15.03
N TYR A 8 17.16 6.77 -14.47
CA TYR A 8 15.81 7.33 -14.51
C TYR A 8 15.33 7.60 -15.94
N ARG A 9 16.18 8.20 -16.78
CA ARG A 9 15.84 8.50 -18.18
C ARG A 9 15.59 7.22 -18.98
N ALA A 10 16.46 6.22 -18.83
CA ALA A 10 16.33 4.95 -19.53
C ALA A 10 15.02 4.22 -19.17
N ASN A 11 14.63 4.20 -17.90
CA ASN A 11 13.36 3.59 -17.49
C ASN A 11 12.13 4.40 -17.98
N LEU A 12 12.23 5.73 -18.06
CA LEU A 12 11.18 6.54 -18.66
C LEU A 12 11.03 6.24 -20.17
N GLU A 13 12.13 6.06 -20.88
CA GLU A 13 12.14 5.65 -22.29
C GLU A 13 11.50 4.26 -22.50
N LEU A 14 11.71 3.31 -21.57
CA LEU A 14 11.03 2.02 -21.60
C LEU A 14 9.51 2.15 -21.45
N LEU A 15 9.04 3.01 -20.53
CA LEU A 15 7.61 3.31 -20.39
C LEU A 15 7.05 3.98 -21.65
N GLU A 16 7.77 4.90 -22.26
CA GLU A 16 7.34 5.55 -23.51
C GLU A 16 7.26 4.54 -24.67
N ALA A 17 8.25 3.66 -24.81
CA ALA A 17 8.23 2.60 -25.81
C ALA A 17 7.04 1.64 -25.59
N ALA A 18 6.76 1.29 -24.34
CA ALA A 18 5.59 0.51 -23.97
C ALA A 18 4.28 1.21 -24.34
N ARG A 19 4.16 2.51 -24.04
CA ARG A 19 2.99 3.33 -24.40
C ARG A 19 2.74 3.31 -25.90
N VAL A 20 3.78 3.53 -26.71
CA VAL A 20 3.67 3.54 -28.18
C VAL A 20 3.22 2.17 -28.69
N ARG A 21 3.85 1.08 -28.23
CA ARG A 21 3.48 -0.29 -28.61
C ARG A 21 2.02 -0.61 -28.26
N LEU A 22 1.62 -0.35 -27.02
CA LEU A 22 0.27 -0.64 -26.54
C LEU A 22 -0.79 0.24 -27.22
N GLN A 23 -0.48 1.51 -27.47
CA GLN A 23 -1.37 2.41 -28.21
C GLN A 23 -1.56 1.92 -29.65
N SER A 24 -0.50 1.48 -30.33
CA SER A 24 -0.62 0.89 -31.67
C SER A 24 -1.49 -0.36 -31.71
N ALA A 25 -1.46 -1.20 -30.67
CA ALA A 25 -2.34 -2.36 -30.55
C ALA A 25 -3.81 -1.94 -30.38
N VAL A 26 -4.07 -0.88 -29.60
CA VAL A 26 -5.41 -0.31 -29.42
C VAL A 26 -5.93 0.30 -30.73
N ASP A 27 -5.12 1.11 -31.40
CA ASP A 27 -5.51 1.82 -32.63
C ASP A 27 -5.79 0.87 -33.80
N SER A 28 -5.07 -0.26 -33.85
CA SER A 28 -5.31 -1.33 -34.83
C SER A 28 -6.48 -2.26 -34.48
N GLY A 29 -7.09 -2.09 -33.30
CA GLY A 29 -8.15 -2.98 -32.80
C GLY A 29 -7.67 -4.38 -32.39
N SER A 30 -6.36 -4.60 -32.29
CA SER A 30 -5.76 -5.90 -31.94
C SER A 30 -5.53 -6.10 -30.44
N ALA A 31 -5.58 -5.03 -29.65
CA ALA A 31 -5.34 -5.09 -28.21
C ALA A 31 -6.35 -5.98 -27.47
N SER A 32 -5.85 -6.75 -26.51
CA SER A 32 -6.61 -7.42 -25.47
C SER A 32 -7.08 -6.44 -24.38
N ASP A 33 -7.98 -6.88 -23.49
CA ASP A 33 -8.39 -6.09 -22.32
C ASP A 33 -7.23 -5.84 -21.35
N ALA A 34 -6.30 -6.79 -21.24
CA ALA A 34 -5.10 -6.64 -20.43
C ALA A 34 -4.18 -5.54 -20.99
N GLU A 35 -3.98 -5.50 -22.31
CA GLU A 35 -3.18 -4.45 -22.95
C GLU A 35 -3.85 -3.08 -22.87
N ARG A 36 -5.19 -3.00 -22.97
CA ARG A 36 -5.93 -1.75 -22.74
C ARG A 36 -5.73 -1.23 -21.31
N ARG A 37 -5.81 -2.10 -20.30
CA ARG A 37 -5.53 -1.73 -18.91
C ARG A 37 -4.08 -1.30 -18.73
N ARG A 38 -3.13 -2.08 -19.24
CA ARG A 38 -1.70 -1.76 -19.15
C ARG A 38 -1.36 -0.44 -19.84
N LEU A 39 -2.01 -0.09 -20.95
CA LEU A 39 -1.86 1.21 -21.59
C LEU A 39 -2.29 2.36 -20.66
N ALA A 40 -3.41 2.20 -19.94
CA ALA A 40 -3.86 3.19 -18.97
C ALA A 40 -2.85 3.34 -17.82
N THR A 41 -2.37 2.22 -17.28
CA THR A 41 -1.32 2.18 -16.26
C THR A 41 -0.06 2.91 -16.73
N VAL A 42 0.47 2.58 -17.91
CA VAL A 42 1.68 3.22 -18.44
C VAL A 42 1.49 4.73 -18.66
N LYS A 43 0.31 5.16 -19.14
CA LYS A 43 0.00 6.60 -19.25
C LYS A 43 0.00 7.30 -17.88
N GLU A 44 -0.51 6.63 -16.85
CA GLU A 44 -0.44 7.14 -15.48
C GLU A 44 1.01 7.23 -14.98
N LEU A 45 1.83 6.19 -15.18
CA LEU A 45 3.24 6.18 -14.77
C LEU A 45 4.08 7.24 -15.51
N LEU A 46 3.69 7.62 -16.71
CA LEU A 46 4.32 8.71 -17.48
C LEU A 46 3.81 10.10 -17.09
N THR A 47 2.73 10.19 -16.32
CA THR A 47 2.22 11.49 -15.87
C THR A 47 3.15 12.08 -14.82
N PRO A 48 3.67 13.30 -15.02
CA PRO A 48 4.51 13.97 -14.02
C PRO A 48 3.81 14.10 -12.67
N VAL A 49 4.61 14.05 -11.61
CA VAL A 49 4.15 14.34 -10.25
C VAL A 49 4.38 15.81 -9.91
N THR A 50 3.48 16.36 -9.11
CA THR A 50 3.59 17.72 -8.60
C THR A 50 4.34 17.70 -7.28
N GLU A 51 5.46 18.41 -7.22
CA GLU A 51 6.27 18.56 -6.02
C GLU A 51 6.29 20.02 -5.57
N SER A 52 6.45 20.23 -4.26
CA SER A 52 6.76 21.54 -3.71
C SER A 52 8.27 21.78 -3.79
N ALA A 53 8.68 22.89 -4.40
CA ALA A 53 10.06 23.34 -4.46
C ALA A 53 10.17 24.79 -3.98
N LEU A 54 11.38 25.25 -3.67
CA LEU A 54 11.64 26.66 -3.43
C LEU A 54 12.09 27.31 -4.75
N ASP A 55 11.51 28.47 -5.09
CA ASP A 55 12.03 29.32 -6.17
C ASP A 55 13.29 30.09 -5.74
N ALA A 56 13.84 30.92 -6.64
CA ALA A 56 15.07 31.68 -6.37
C ALA A 56 14.89 32.70 -5.23
N GLU A 57 13.65 33.11 -4.98
CA GLU A 57 13.24 34.06 -3.96
C GLU A 57 12.87 33.36 -2.63
N GLY A 58 12.89 32.02 -2.58
CA GLY A 58 12.60 31.20 -1.41
C GLY A 58 11.12 30.95 -1.17
N ASN A 59 10.24 31.20 -2.14
CA ASN A 59 8.82 30.88 -2.04
C ASN A 59 8.57 29.41 -2.40
N VAL A 60 7.59 28.79 -1.74
CA VAL A 60 7.13 27.43 -2.09
C VAL A 60 6.28 27.49 -3.36
N VAL A 61 6.76 26.84 -4.42
CA VAL A 61 6.10 26.72 -5.72
C VAL A 61 5.81 25.26 -6.08
N ALA A 62 4.74 25.03 -6.82
CA ALA A 62 4.41 23.71 -7.37
C ALA A 62 5.16 23.50 -8.70
N VAL A 63 5.96 22.44 -8.78
CA VAL A 63 6.75 22.08 -9.96
C VAL A 63 6.34 20.69 -10.43
N GLN A 64 6.13 20.53 -11.73
CA GLN A 64 5.91 19.21 -12.32
C GLN A 64 7.25 18.55 -12.60
N ARG A 65 7.46 17.33 -12.10
CA ARG A 65 8.64 16.52 -12.38
C ARG A 65 8.26 15.16 -12.93
N PRO A 66 9.01 14.63 -13.93
CA PRO A 66 8.86 13.24 -14.32
C PRO A 66 9.06 12.33 -13.10
N ARG A 67 8.28 11.26 -13.03
CA ARG A 67 8.47 10.21 -12.03
C ARG A 67 9.83 9.54 -12.24
N GLN A 68 10.44 9.11 -11.14
CA GLN A 68 11.80 8.57 -11.13
C GLN A 68 11.75 7.06 -10.91
N PHE A 69 12.17 6.27 -11.91
CA PHE A 69 12.17 4.82 -11.82
C PHE A 69 13.58 4.25 -11.94
N LEU A 70 13.99 3.42 -10.98
CA LEU A 70 15.21 2.62 -11.06
C LEU A 70 15.03 1.37 -11.94
N LYS A 71 13.79 0.90 -12.04
CA LYS A 71 13.41 -0.26 -12.84
C LYS A 71 11.94 -0.16 -13.24
N VAL A 72 11.63 -0.54 -14.47
CA VAL A 72 10.28 -0.82 -14.95
C VAL A 72 10.27 -2.06 -15.82
N ASP A 73 9.23 -2.87 -15.69
CA ASP A 73 8.89 -3.94 -16.62
C ASP A 73 7.37 -3.90 -16.81
N VAL A 74 6.93 -3.75 -18.06
CA VAL A 74 5.52 -3.59 -18.42
C VAL A 74 4.87 -4.88 -18.88
N ASP A 75 5.57 -6.01 -18.83
CA ASP A 75 5.04 -7.30 -19.27
C ASP A 75 4.58 -8.13 -18.05
N GLY A 76 3.71 -9.12 -18.28
CA GLY A 76 3.13 -9.94 -17.20
C GLY A 76 2.39 -9.11 -16.13
N GLN A 77 2.59 -9.43 -14.85
CA GLN A 77 2.07 -8.61 -13.74
C GLN A 77 2.69 -7.20 -13.74
N GLY A 78 3.84 -7.03 -14.37
CA GLY A 78 4.63 -5.82 -14.41
C GLY A 78 5.31 -5.52 -13.07
N ARG A 79 6.40 -4.77 -13.16
CA ARG A 79 7.29 -4.48 -12.04
C ARG A 79 7.73 -3.03 -12.10
N ALA A 80 7.90 -2.40 -10.95
CA ALA A 80 8.40 -1.05 -10.86
C ALA A 80 9.18 -0.85 -9.55
N VAL A 81 10.28 -0.11 -9.66
CA VAL A 81 11.02 0.40 -8.52
C VAL A 81 11.07 1.92 -8.68
N GLU A 82 10.24 2.63 -7.92
CA GLU A 82 10.10 4.07 -8.01
C GLU A 82 10.80 4.76 -6.84
N VAL A 83 11.41 5.91 -7.11
CA VAL A 83 11.98 6.80 -6.11
C VAL A 83 11.09 8.03 -5.93
N LEU A 84 10.75 8.31 -4.68
CA LEU A 84 10.06 9.51 -4.23
C LEU A 84 11.04 10.41 -3.47
N GLY A 85 11.16 11.67 -3.86
CA GLY A 85 12.14 12.61 -3.29
C GLY A 85 13.53 12.53 -3.95
N ASP A 86 14.55 13.09 -3.29
CA ASP A 86 15.90 13.20 -3.86
C ASP A 86 16.86 12.17 -3.24
N LEU A 87 16.97 11.00 -3.88
CA LEU A 87 17.81 9.90 -3.40
C LEU A 87 19.31 10.27 -3.28
N ARG A 88 19.81 11.22 -4.06
CA ARG A 88 21.23 11.61 -4.06
C ARG A 88 21.62 12.49 -2.90
N HIS A 89 20.65 13.16 -2.29
CA HIS A 89 20.89 14.12 -1.20
C HIS A 89 20.13 13.76 0.08
N ALA A 90 19.30 12.71 0.06
CA ALA A 90 18.57 12.25 1.23
C ALA A 90 19.53 11.74 2.32
N LYS A 91 19.23 12.09 3.57
CA LYS A 91 19.89 11.55 4.77
C LYS A 91 19.31 10.18 5.15
N ASN A 92 18.03 9.96 4.86
CA ASN A 92 17.34 8.71 5.13
C ASN A 92 16.74 8.14 3.84
N VAL A 93 16.79 6.83 3.69
CA VAL A 93 16.14 6.13 2.58
C VAL A 93 15.24 5.06 3.15
N ALA A 94 13.93 5.12 2.87
CA ALA A 94 13.04 4.00 3.15
C ALA A 94 12.88 3.13 1.90
N VAL A 95 12.90 1.81 2.04
CA VAL A 95 12.55 0.87 0.96
C VAL A 95 11.24 0.19 1.33
N LEU A 96 10.14 0.58 0.67
CA LEU A 96 8.80 0.02 0.90
C LEU A 96 8.61 -1.24 0.06
N VAL A 97 8.40 -2.38 0.72
CA VAL A 97 8.12 -3.69 0.12
C VAL A 97 6.64 -4.03 0.37
N PRO A 98 5.79 -3.99 -0.66
CA PRO A 98 4.37 -4.21 -0.52
C PRO A 98 4.02 -5.70 -0.34
N GLY A 99 2.76 -5.98 0.00
CA GLY A 99 2.24 -7.34 0.18
C GLY A 99 1.61 -7.93 -1.09
N MET A 100 0.73 -8.91 -0.88
CA MET A 100 -0.08 -9.51 -1.94
C MET A 100 -1.02 -8.50 -2.62
N GLY A 101 -1.50 -8.82 -3.82
CA GLY A 101 -2.44 -8.00 -4.61
C GLY A 101 -1.79 -6.80 -5.30
N ASN A 102 -0.45 -6.74 -5.32
CA ASN A 102 0.30 -5.67 -5.96
C ASN A 102 0.82 -6.11 -7.33
N SER A 103 0.60 -5.26 -8.31
CA SER A 103 1.08 -5.41 -9.68
C SER A 103 1.36 -4.00 -10.22
N LEU A 104 1.90 -3.88 -11.43
CA LEU A 104 2.08 -2.57 -12.03
C LEU A 104 0.76 -1.79 -12.12
N ASP A 105 -0.35 -2.50 -12.35
CA ASP A 105 -1.69 -1.90 -12.49
C ASP A 105 -2.29 -1.40 -11.16
N THR A 106 -1.73 -1.80 -10.01
CA THR A 106 -2.11 -1.32 -8.67
C THR A 106 -1.00 -0.50 -7.99
N PHE A 107 0.11 -0.26 -8.70
CA PHE A 107 1.33 0.34 -8.15
C PHE A 107 1.11 1.74 -7.56
N ARG A 108 0.17 2.51 -8.12
CA ARG A 108 -0.17 3.86 -7.63
C ARG A 108 -0.47 3.90 -6.13
N GLY A 109 -1.20 2.92 -5.62
CA GLY A 109 -1.52 2.85 -4.19
C GLY A 109 -0.29 2.65 -3.31
N GLN A 110 0.76 1.99 -3.83
CA GLN A 110 2.03 1.84 -3.13
C GLN A 110 2.90 3.10 -3.24
N SER A 111 2.84 3.82 -4.37
CA SER A 111 3.44 5.17 -4.49
C SER A 111 2.83 6.13 -3.47
N ASP A 112 1.50 6.18 -3.36
CA ASP A 112 0.82 7.03 -2.37
C ASP A 112 1.21 6.63 -0.93
N ARG A 113 1.32 5.33 -0.65
CA ARG A 113 1.81 4.81 0.64
C ARG A 113 3.25 5.20 0.93
N GLY A 114 4.12 5.13 -0.08
CA GLY A 114 5.51 5.58 0.02
C GLY A 114 5.61 7.07 0.35
N ASP A 115 4.76 7.89 -0.25
CA ASP A 115 4.72 9.33 0.05
C ASP A 115 4.21 9.60 1.47
N LEU A 116 3.25 8.83 1.99
CA LEU A 116 2.83 8.92 3.40
C LEU A 116 3.99 8.64 4.37
N ILE A 117 4.80 7.61 4.10
CA ILE A 117 6.01 7.34 4.88
C ILE A 117 6.97 8.53 4.80
N ARG A 118 7.17 9.07 3.60
CA ARG A 118 8.05 10.22 3.38
C ARG A 118 7.60 11.45 4.15
N GLN A 119 6.30 11.74 4.16
CA GLN A 119 5.67 12.84 4.91
C GLN A 119 5.94 12.72 6.41
N GLU A 120 5.81 11.53 6.99
CA GLU A 120 6.15 11.30 8.39
C GLU A 120 7.66 11.26 8.66
N ALA A 121 8.49 11.06 7.63
CA ALA A 121 9.94 10.91 7.78
C ALA A 121 10.74 12.17 7.41
N ARG A 122 10.18 13.38 7.52
CA ARG A 122 10.81 14.65 7.08
C ARG A 122 11.13 14.64 5.56
N PRO A 123 10.16 15.01 4.70
CA PRO A 123 10.29 14.92 3.24
C PRO A 123 11.50 15.57 2.60
N SER A 124 12.07 16.61 3.21
CA SER A 124 13.26 17.31 2.73
C SER A 124 14.56 16.55 3.00
N GLU A 125 14.55 15.58 3.92
CA GLU A 125 15.73 14.79 4.30
C GLU A 125 15.60 13.31 3.90
N THR A 126 14.44 12.91 3.36
CA THR A 126 14.12 11.50 3.13
C THR A 126 13.66 11.23 1.70
N ALA A 127 14.25 10.20 1.11
CA ALA A 127 13.76 9.56 -0.10
C ALA A 127 13.09 8.23 0.24
N VAL A 128 12.07 7.85 -0.53
CA VAL A 128 11.41 6.56 -0.39
C VAL A 128 11.50 5.82 -1.72
N VAL A 129 12.04 4.60 -1.69
CA VAL A 129 11.99 3.66 -2.80
C VAL A 129 10.78 2.76 -2.61
N VAL A 130 9.81 2.83 -3.52
CA VAL A 130 8.72 1.86 -3.59
C VAL A 130 9.17 0.70 -4.46
N TRP A 131 9.40 -0.46 -3.85
CA TRP A 131 10.02 -1.61 -4.50
C TRP A 131 8.98 -2.70 -4.79
N LEU A 132 8.58 -2.83 -6.06
CA LEU A 132 7.77 -3.93 -6.57
C LEU A 132 8.53 -4.61 -7.72
N ASP A 133 9.56 -5.39 -7.38
CA ASP A 133 10.32 -6.21 -8.34
C ASP A 133 10.20 -7.71 -8.08
N TYR A 134 9.00 -8.15 -7.74
CA TYR A 134 8.63 -9.56 -7.61
C TYR A 134 7.17 -9.76 -8.05
N ASP A 135 6.82 -10.99 -8.42
CA ASP A 135 5.44 -11.33 -8.79
C ASP A 135 4.64 -11.60 -7.51
N SER A 136 3.95 -10.57 -7.02
CA SER A 136 3.20 -10.71 -5.77
C SER A 136 2.03 -11.68 -5.93
N PRO A 137 1.65 -12.43 -4.87
CA PRO A 137 0.47 -13.27 -4.92
C PRO A 137 -0.78 -12.45 -5.22
N GLN A 138 -1.61 -12.87 -6.17
CA GLN A 138 -2.82 -12.13 -6.57
C GLN A 138 -4.09 -12.58 -5.82
N GLY A 139 -3.96 -13.48 -4.85
CA GLY A 139 -5.06 -13.97 -4.03
C GLY A 139 -4.58 -14.83 -2.86
N LEU A 140 -5.48 -15.11 -1.91
CA LEU A 140 -5.14 -15.80 -0.65
C LEU A 140 -4.53 -17.19 -0.85
N VAL A 141 -5.00 -17.95 -1.84
CA VAL A 141 -4.46 -19.29 -2.14
C VAL A 141 -2.98 -19.21 -2.54
N GLN A 142 -2.63 -18.24 -3.39
CA GLN A 142 -1.24 -18.01 -3.77
C GLN A 142 -0.44 -17.45 -2.59
N ALA A 143 -1.04 -16.57 -1.79
CA ALA A 143 -0.39 -15.96 -0.62
C ALA A 143 -0.12 -16.97 0.51
N ALA A 144 -0.80 -18.12 0.53
CA ALA A 144 -0.46 -19.21 1.45
C ALA A 144 0.85 -19.93 1.06
N SER A 145 1.28 -19.85 -0.21
CA SER A 145 2.58 -20.38 -0.65
C SER A 145 3.73 -19.42 -0.33
N LYS A 146 4.92 -19.98 -0.14
CA LYS A 146 6.17 -19.24 0.02
C LYS A 146 6.90 -18.93 -1.28
N ASP A 147 6.44 -19.48 -2.41
CA ASP A 147 7.18 -19.41 -3.68
C ASP A 147 7.52 -17.97 -4.09
N ALA A 148 6.56 -17.06 -4.01
CA ALA A 148 6.80 -15.66 -4.37
C ALA A 148 7.80 -14.96 -3.44
N ALA A 149 7.83 -15.32 -2.14
CA ALA A 149 8.84 -14.80 -1.20
C ALA A 149 10.22 -15.37 -1.48
N LEU A 150 10.33 -16.66 -1.78
CA LEU A 150 11.58 -17.32 -2.13
C LEU A 150 12.16 -16.81 -3.46
N GLU A 151 11.30 -16.45 -4.41
CA GLU A 151 11.72 -15.83 -5.69
C GLU A 151 12.04 -14.33 -5.56
N GLY A 152 11.28 -13.60 -4.74
CA GLY A 152 11.45 -12.16 -4.53
C GLY A 152 12.60 -11.79 -3.59
N GLY A 153 12.89 -12.63 -2.59
CA GLY A 153 13.91 -12.38 -1.57
C GLY A 153 15.29 -12.07 -2.15
N PRO A 154 15.88 -12.95 -3.00
CA PRO A 154 17.18 -12.71 -3.60
C PRO A 154 17.24 -11.42 -4.44
N ARG A 155 16.16 -11.08 -5.15
CA ARG A 155 16.06 -9.84 -5.93
C ARG A 155 16.08 -8.60 -5.03
N LEU A 156 15.38 -8.67 -3.89
CA LEU A 156 15.39 -7.58 -2.92
C LEU A 156 16.75 -7.50 -2.20
N ALA A 157 17.41 -8.62 -1.93
CA ALA A 157 18.76 -8.65 -1.36
C ALA A 157 19.78 -7.96 -2.29
N GLU A 158 19.75 -8.32 -3.57
CA GLU A 158 20.54 -7.66 -4.62
C GLU A 158 20.24 -6.16 -4.67
N PHE A 159 18.97 -5.78 -4.72
CA PHE A 159 18.58 -4.37 -4.75
C PHE A 159 19.06 -3.58 -3.52
N LEU A 160 18.92 -4.12 -2.30
CA LEU A 160 19.37 -3.47 -1.08
C LEU A 160 20.89 -3.22 -1.09
N ASN A 161 21.66 -4.16 -1.64
CA ASN A 161 23.10 -4.02 -1.78
C ASN A 161 23.49 -3.06 -2.92
N GLU A 162 22.74 -3.04 -4.04
CA GLU A 162 22.93 -2.06 -5.12
C GLU A 162 22.64 -0.63 -4.68
N LEU A 163 21.66 -0.44 -3.79
CA LEU A 163 21.19 0.87 -3.35
C LEU A 163 22.30 1.68 -2.67
N ASP A 164 23.29 1.02 -2.06
CA ASP A 164 24.46 1.67 -1.48
C ASP A 164 25.26 2.51 -2.49
N GLY A 165 25.27 2.12 -3.77
CA GLY A 165 25.92 2.88 -4.85
C GLY A 165 25.06 4.00 -5.46
N LEU A 166 23.76 4.06 -5.12
CA LEU A 166 22.81 5.00 -5.72
C LEU A 166 22.39 6.14 -4.77
N LYS A 167 22.42 5.89 -3.46
CA LYS A 167 22.06 6.85 -2.42
C LYS A 167 23.22 7.76 -2.05
N ALA A 168 22.92 8.84 -1.30
CA ALA A 168 23.96 9.69 -0.72
C ALA A 168 24.90 8.89 0.21
N ASP A 169 26.18 9.26 0.23
CA ASP A 169 27.15 8.73 1.17
C ASP A 169 26.67 8.93 2.62
N GLY A 170 26.71 7.87 3.42
CA GLY A 170 26.26 7.89 4.80
C GLY A 170 24.73 7.91 5.00
N ALA A 171 23.92 7.95 3.94
CA ALA A 171 22.46 7.85 4.09
C ALA A 171 22.07 6.51 4.73
N GLU A 172 21.17 6.54 5.70
CA GLU A 172 20.73 5.35 6.42
C GLU A 172 19.51 4.70 5.74
N VAL A 173 19.61 3.41 5.42
CA VAL A 173 18.54 2.65 4.75
C VAL A 173 17.66 1.96 5.79
N THR A 174 16.35 2.19 5.74
CA THR A 174 15.33 1.46 6.50
C THR A 174 14.48 0.65 5.55
N ALA A 175 14.49 -0.68 5.67
CA ALA A 175 13.58 -1.53 4.91
C ALA A 175 12.23 -1.60 5.63
N VAL A 176 11.14 -1.28 4.94
CA VAL A 176 9.77 -1.25 5.48
C VAL A 176 8.92 -2.22 4.68
N ALA A 177 8.44 -3.28 5.32
CA ALA A 177 7.65 -4.31 4.66
C ALA A 177 6.25 -4.45 5.26
N HIS A 178 5.31 -4.85 4.41
CA HIS A 178 3.92 -5.04 4.79
C HIS A 178 3.36 -6.38 4.35
N SER A 179 2.63 -7.06 5.24
CA SER A 179 1.92 -8.31 4.92
C SER A 179 2.89 -9.33 4.31
N TYR A 180 2.54 -9.97 3.19
CA TYR A 180 3.40 -10.91 2.46
C TYR A 180 4.80 -10.35 2.15
N GLY A 181 4.94 -9.03 1.96
CA GLY A 181 6.23 -8.38 1.74
C GLY A 181 7.21 -8.55 2.89
N THR A 182 6.72 -8.84 4.11
CA THR A 182 7.58 -9.15 5.27
C THR A 182 8.29 -10.48 5.12
N ASP A 183 7.68 -11.49 4.50
CA ASP A 183 8.37 -12.74 4.16
C ASP A 183 9.40 -12.48 3.05
N VAL A 184 9.04 -11.72 2.01
CA VAL A 184 10.00 -11.30 0.95
C VAL A 184 11.22 -10.61 1.55
N LEU A 185 11.02 -9.65 2.46
CA LEU A 185 12.11 -8.96 3.16
C LEU A 185 12.89 -9.90 4.08
N GLY A 186 12.22 -10.80 4.81
CA GLY A 186 12.89 -11.80 5.62
C GLY A 186 13.79 -12.73 4.79
N GLN A 187 13.30 -13.22 3.64
CA GLN A 187 14.11 -13.98 2.69
C GLN A 187 15.29 -13.16 2.15
N ALA A 188 15.09 -11.87 1.86
CA ALA A 188 16.17 -11.00 1.40
C ALA A 188 17.28 -10.83 2.44
N LEU A 189 16.91 -10.68 3.72
CA LEU A 189 17.89 -10.55 4.81
C LEU A 189 18.63 -11.87 5.05
N LEU A 190 17.94 -13.02 4.97
CA LEU A 190 18.56 -14.36 5.00
C LEU A 190 19.52 -14.58 3.81
N ASP A 191 19.24 -13.99 2.66
CA ASP A 191 20.09 -14.03 1.46
C ASP A 191 21.21 -12.98 1.47
N GLY A 192 21.40 -12.26 2.58
CA GLY A 192 22.51 -11.33 2.78
C GLY A 192 22.25 -9.90 2.33
N GLY A 193 20.99 -9.53 2.07
CA GLY A 193 20.56 -8.13 1.94
C GLY A 193 20.81 -7.35 3.23
N ARG A 194 21.12 -6.06 3.12
CA ARG A 194 21.48 -5.22 4.27
C ARG A 194 20.63 -3.96 4.35
N ALA A 195 20.17 -3.64 5.54
CA ALA A 195 19.56 -2.37 5.89
C ALA A 195 19.98 -1.97 7.31
N LYS A 196 20.02 -0.68 7.61
CA LYS A 196 20.36 -0.16 8.94
C LYS A 196 19.26 -0.46 9.96
N ARG A 197 18.00 -0.47 9.51
CA ARG A 197 16.79 -0.73 10.31
C ARG A 197 15.80 -1.52 9.49
N VAL A 198 14.97 -2.33 10.14
CA VAL A 198 13.95 -3.15 9.51
C VAL A 198 12.62 -2.92 10.21
N VAL A 199 11.59 -2.58 9.44
CA VAL A 199 10.21 -2.43 9.91
C VAL A 199 9.33 -3.47 9.23
N MET A 200 8.58 -4.25 10.00
CA MET A 200 7.61 -5.22 9.49
C MET A 200 6.22 -4.95 10.07
N THR A 201 5.22 -4.86 9.19
CA THR A 201 3.83 -4.54 9.57
C THR A 201 2.90 -5.67 9.13
N GLY A 202 2.11 -6.22 10.05
CA GLY A 202 1.10 -7.24 9.76
C GLY A 202 1.65 -8.52 9.13
N SER A 203 2.77 -9.03 9.64
CA SER A 203 3.52 -10.13 9.00
C SER A 203 2.83 -11.50 9.17
N PRO A 204 2.63 -12.31 8.11
CA PRO A 204 2.19 -13.71 8.22
C PRO A 204 3.29 -14.66 8.72
N GLY A 205 4.40 -14.13 9.24
CA GLY A 205 5.63 -14.87 9.51
C GLY A 205 6.63 -14.79 8.37
N ILE A 206 7.83 -15.31 8.61
CA ILE A 206 8.94 -15.34 7.64
C ILE A 206 9.24 -16.79 7.28
N THR A 207 9.71 -17.58 8.24
CA THR A 207 9.95 -19.00 8.05
C THR A 207 9.68 -19.73 9.36
N LYS A 208 9.29 -21.00 9.29
CA LYS A 208 8.85 -21.79 10.45
C LYS A 208 9.92 -22.03 11.52
N TYR A 209 11.18 -21.81 11.17
CA TYR A 209 12.34 -22.02 12.04
C TYR A 209 12.99 -20.70 12.50
N VAL A 210 12.40 -19.55 12.18
CA VAL A 210 12.81 -18.25 12.71
C VAL A 210 11.87 -17.90 13.85
N ASP A 211 12.41 -17.75 15.04
CA ASP A 211 11.67 -17.42 16.26
C ASP A 211 12.22 -16.19 17.00
N GLU A 212 13.30 -15.59 16.50
CA GLU A 212 13.84 -14.32 16.97
C GLU A 212 14.40 -13.46 15.82
N ALA A 213 14.59 -12.16 16.07
CA ALA A 213 15.13 -11.24 15.08
C ALA A 213 16.60 -11.57 14.74
N SER A 214 17.40 -12.01 15.72
CA SER A 214 18.79 -12.42 15.51
C SER A 214 19.00 -13.56 14.50
N ASP A 215 17.96 -14.34 14.19
CA ASP A 215 18.05 -15.42 13.20
C ASP A 215 18.26 -14.92 11.76
N PHE A 216 17.82 -13.69 11.46
CA PHE A 216 17.85 -13.15 10.10
C PHE A 216 18.23 -11.67 10.01
N VAL A 217 18.23 -10.94 11.12
CA VAL A 217 18.66 -9.54 11.19
C VAL A 217 20.07 -9.45 11.78
N PRO A 218 21.09 -9.12 10.99
CA PRO A 218 22.46 -9.04 11.51
C PRO A 218 22.65 -7.82 12.43
N PRO A 219 23.33 -7.94 13.58
CA PRO A 219 23.72 -6.79 14.38
C PRO A 219 24.58 -5.79 13.57
N PRO A 220 24.48 -4.47 13.80
CA PRO A 220 23.69 -3.78 14.82
C PRO A 220 22.26 -3.42 14.36
N THR A 221 21.77 -4.00 13.26
CA THR A 221 20.42 -3.75 12.76
C THR A 221 19.39 -4.24 13.78
N ARG A 222 18.32 -3.46 13.95
CA ARG A 222 17.20 -3.78 14.84
C ARG A 222 15.94 -3.99 14.03
N LEU A 223 15.13 -4.95 14.48
CA LEU A 223 13.80 -5.23 13.95
C LEU A 223 12.74 -4.47 14.74
N TYR A 224 11.88 -3.74 14.04
CA TYR A 224 10.73 -3.02 14.57
C TYR A 224 9.46 -3.63 13.96
N VAL A 225 8.45 -3.90 14.79
CA VAL A 225 7.30 -4.71 14.37
C VAL A 225 5.98 -4.11 14.82
N GLU A 226 5.03 -4.06 13.90
CA GLU A 226 3.65 -3.65 14.14
C GLU A 226 2.68 -4.77 13.77
N ARG A 227 1.67 -4.94 14.63
CA ARG A 227 0.59 -5.90 14.48
C ARG A 227 -0.64 -5.29 15.11
N ALA A 228 -1.64 -5.02 14.29
CA ALA A 228 -2.91 -4.45 14.71
C ALA A 228 -3.74 -5.51 15.46
N PRO A 229 -4.58 -5.12 16.43
CA PRO A 229 -5.33 -6.07 17.23
C PRO A 229 -6.27 -7.00 16.46
N GLY A 230 -6.77 -6.59 15.29
CA GLY A 230 -7.62 -7.37 14.39
C GLY A 230 -6.91 -7.88 13.13
N ASP A 231 -5.57 -7.90 13.11
CA ASP A 231 -4.81 -8.41 11.98
C ASP A 231 -4.83 -9.95 11.89
N TYR A 232 -5.82 -10.48 11.17
CA TYR A 232 -5.97 -11.92 10.95
C TYR A 232 -4.80 -12.57 10.20
N VAL A 233 -4.05 -11.81 9.39
CA VAL A 233 -2.90 -12.34 8.64
C VAL A 233 -1.74 -12.53 9.60
N ALA A 234 -1.48 -11.55 10.46
CA ALA A 234 -0.42 -11.69 11.44
C ALA A 234 -0.71 -12.82 12.44
N TYR A 235 -1.98 -13.02 12.79
CA TYR A 235 -2.40 -14.16 13.59
C TYR A 235 -2.37 -15.51 12.86
N SER A 236 -2.35 -15.54 11.53
CA SER A 236 -2.40 -16.81 10.82
C SER A 236 -1.09 -17.58 10.89
N GLU A 237 0.05 -16.87 11.04
CA GLU A 237 1.40 -17.44 11.08
C GLU A 237 1.66 -18.41 9.90
N TRP A 238 1.04 -18.14 8.74
CA TRP A 238 1.10 -19.04 7.57
C TRP A 238 2.52 -19.37 7.12
N HIS A 239 3.46 -18.44 7.29
CA HIS A 239 4.85 -18.60 6.85
C HIS A 239 5.81 -18.84 8.01
N GLY A 240 5.37 -18.68 9.25
CA GLY A 240 6.18 -18.88 10.45
C GLY A 240 5.63 -18.09 11.63
N PRO A 241 6.32 -18.12 12.78
CA PRO A 241 5.92 -17.35 13.94
C PRO A 241 5.84 -15.84 13.61
N ASP A 242 4.90 -15.17 14.24
CA ASP A 242 4.67 -13.74 14.06
C ASP A 242 5.84 -12.93 14.66
N PRO A 243 6.54 -12.08 13.88
CA PRO A 243 7.63 -11.24 14.37
C PRO A 243 7.26 -10.32 15.54
N ALA A 244 5.97 -10.00 15.73
CA ALA A 244 5.52 -9.28 16.92
C ALA A 244 5.61 -10.07 18.23
N THR A 245 5.95 -11.36 18.17
CA THR A 245 6.20 -12.23 19.32
C THR A 245 7.68 -12.50 19.58
N PHE A 246 8.58 -12.03 18.70
CA PHE A 246 10.02 -12.23 18.87
C PHE A 246 10.54 -11.48 20.11
N PRO A 247 11.34 -12.13 20.96
CA PRO A 247 11.75 -11.58 22.25
C PRO A 247 12.70 -10.38 22.15
N ASP A 248 13.39 -10.24 21.02
CA ASP A 248 14.43 -9.25 20.74
C ASP A 248 13.99 -8.17 19.73
N ALA A 249 12.77 -8.29 19.18
CA ALA A 249 12.16 -7.26 18.34
C ALA A 249 11.61 -6.08 19.16
N ILE A 250 11.59 -4.89 18.56
CA ILE A 250 10.95 -3.70 19.14
C ILE A 250 9.49 -3.67 18.71
N ARG A 251 8.60 -3.99 19.64
CA ARG A 251 7.15 -3.98 19.45
C ARG A 251 6.60 -2.56 19.47
N MET A 252 6.31 -2.00 18.28
CA MET A 252 5.77 -0.64 18.15
C MET A 252 4.25 -0.63 18.34
N ALA A 253 3.73 0.42 18.95
CA ALA A 253 2.30 0.60 19.16
C ALA A 253 1.61 1.01 17.86
N THR A 254 0.44 0.44 17.57
CA THR A 254 -0.39 0.83 16.41
C THR A 254 -1.43 1.89 16.77
N ASN A 255 -1.75 2.02 18.06
CA ASN A 255 -2.61 3.05 18.63
C ASN A 255 -1.77 3.93 19.56
N ASP A 256 -2.13 5.20 19.70
CA ASP A 256 -1.41 6.13 20.59
C ASP A 256 -1.71 5.77 22.07
N PRO A 257 -0.73 5.30 22.84
CA PRO A 257 -0.95 4.89 24.23
C PRO A 257 -1.09 6.08 25.18
N ILE A 258 -0.77 7.30 24.75
CA ILE A 258 -0.83 8.54 25.54
C ILE A 258 -2.12 9.30 25.24
N ALA A 259 -2.58 9.28 23.99
CA ALA A 259 -3.76 10.03 23.54
C ALA A 259 -5.11 9.30 23.73
N ASN A 260 -5.15 8.12 24.37
CA ASN A 260 -6.37 7.37 24.70
C ASN A 260 -7.44 7.38 23.57
N ASP A 261 -7.07 6.91 22.37
CA ASP A 261 -7.96 6.77 21.19
C ASP A 261 -8.48 8.06 20.53
N GLU A 262 -7.99 9.27 20.86
CA GLU A 262 -8.25 10.47 20.03
C GLU A 262 -7.46 10.45 18.70
N ALA A 263 -6.39 9.64 18.62
CA ALA A 263 -5.66 9.36 17.39
C ALA A 263 -6.43 8.39 16.48
N VAL A 264 -6.13 8.41 15.18
CA VAL A 264 -6.69 7.42 14.24
C VAL A 264 -6.13 6.04 14.57
N SER A 265 -6.96 5.18 15.19
CA SER A 265 -6.57 3.83 15.58
C SER A 265 -6.55 2.85 14.40
N VAL A 266 -5.58 1.94 14.46
CA VAL A 266 -5.28 0.93 13.44
C VAL A 266 -5.66 -0.42 14.02
N HIS A 267 -6.72 -1.00 13.47
CA HIS A 267 -7.27 -2.25 13.97
C HIS A 267 -7.17 -3.38 12.96
N TRP A 268 -7.09 -3.06 11.67
CA TRP A 268 -7.16 -4.06 10.60
C TRP A 268 -5.88 -4.16 9.79
N HIS A 269 -5.74 -5.30 9.09
CA HIS A 269 -4.55 -5.67 8.34
C HIS A 269 -4.05 -4.59 7.37
N ASN A 270 -4.92 -3.80 6.74
CA ASN A 270 -4.50 -2.82 5.73
C ASN A 270 -4.33 -1.39 6.27
N GLU A 271 -4.46 -1.18 7.59
CA GLU A 271 -4.61 0.16 8.18
C GLU A 271 -3.31 0.79 8.71
N TYR A 272 -2.18 0.08 8.74
CA TYR A 272 -0.91 0.57 9.31
C TYR A 272 -0.42 1.91 8.76
N TYR A 273 -0.84 2.25 7.54
CA TYR A 273 -0.43 3.47 6.84
C TYR A 273 -1.52 4.56 6.87
N ARG A 274 -2.53 4.45 7.73
CA ARG A 274 -3.56 5.49 7.85
C ARG A 274 -2.90 6.83 8.24
N PRO A 275 -3.19 7.92 7.52
CA PRO A 275 -2.72 9.25 7.92
C PRO A 275 -3.13 9.56 9.36
N ASN A 276 -2.25 10.23 10.10
CA ASN A 276 -2.43 10.58 11.51
C ASN A 276 -2.55 9.39 12.48
N SER A 277 -2.23 8.17 12.05
CA SER A 277 -2.13 7.01 12.93
C SER A 277 -0.78 6.95 13.64
N GLU A 278 -0.76 6.31 14.81
CA GLU A 278 0.48 6.11 15.55
C GLU A 278 1.42 5.11 14.85
N ALA A 279 0.85 4.10 14.18
CA ALA A 279 1.59 3.17 13.34
C ALA A 279 2.44 3.93 12.29
N LEU A 280 1.81 4.76 11.45
CA LEU A 280 2.54 5.50 10.43
C LEU A 280 3.58 6.48 11.03
N ARG A 281 3.26 7.14 12.15
CA ARG A 281 4.21 7.99 12.88
C ARG A 281 5.44 7.21 13.36
N ASN A 282 5.24 6.00 13.89
CA ASN A 282 6.32 5.11 14.31
C ASN A 282 7.20 4.67 13.13
N ILE A 283 6.60 4.29 12.01
CA ILE A 283 7.35 4.01 10.77
C ILE A 283 8.22 5.23 10.39
N GLY A 284 7.66 6.44 10.37
CA GLY A 284 8.38 7.67 10.08
C GLY A 284 9.52 7.97 11.06
N ARG A 285 9.31 7.73 12.36
CA ARG A 285 10.33 7.86 13.42
C ARG A 285 11.50 6.90 13.21
N VAL A 286 11.23 5.63 12.88
CA VAL A 286 12.28 4.65 12.56
C VAL A 286 13.08 5.09 11.33
N VAL A 287 12.38 5.47 10.25
CA VAL A 287 13.02 5.90 8.99
C VAL A 287 13.96 7.08 9.22
N ARG A 288 13.52 8.11 9.97
CA ARG A 288 14.33 9.32 10.24
C ARG A 288 15.31 9.18 11.42
N GLY A 289 15.43 8.00 12.01
CA GLY A 289 16.34 7.71 13.12
C GLY A 289 15.94 8.32 14.48
N ASP A 290 14.71 8.79 14.62
CA ASP A 290 14.14 9.37 15.85
C ASP A 290 13.65 8.27 16.80
N LEU A 291 14.56 7.36 17.16
CA LEU A 291 14.23 6.10 17.85
C LEU A 291 13.74 6.30 19.28
N ALA A 292 14.14 7.41 19.92
CA ALA A 292 13.72 7.76 21.28
C ALA A 292 12.24 8.16 21.37
N SER A 293 11.63 8.55 20.24
CA SER A 293 10.23 8.98 20.18
C SER A 293 9.28 7.85 19.79
N ILE A 294 9.78 6.63 19.56
CA ILE A 294 8.95 5.48 19.19
C ILE A 294 8.06 5.11 20.38
N THR A 295 6.78 4.91 20.12
CA THR A 295 5.85 4.34 21.11
C THR A 295 5.82 2.84 20.98
N THR A 296 5.85 2.15 22.11
CA THR A 296 5.88 0.69 22.19
C THR A 296 4.67 0.15 22.93
N THR A 297 4.35 -1.12 22.70
CA THR A 297 3.30 -1.84 23.43
C THR A 297 3.81 -3.21 23.87
N ASP A 298 3.30 -3.71 24.98
CA ASP A 298 3.50 -5.08 25.48
C ASP A 298 2.21 -5.93 25.38
N THR A 299 1.22 -5.44 24.63
CA THR A 299 -0.06 -6.13 24.45
C THR A 299 0.13 -7.54 23.93
N SER A 300 -0.32 -8.52 24.72
CA SER A 300 -0.32 -9.91 24.29
C SER A 300 -1.36 -10.16 23.20
N ARG A 301 -1.09 -11.16 22.35
CA ARG A 301 -2.05 -11.70 21.37
C ARG A 301 -3.42 -12.02 22.00
N SER A 302 -3.43 -12.51 23.23
CA SER A 302 -4.68 -12.82 23.95
C SER A 302 -5.48 -11.59 24.38
N ALA A 303 -4.80 -10.46 24.65
CA ALA A 303 -5.44 -9.19 24.98
C ALA A 303 -6.00 -8.53 23.71
N GLU A 304 -5.22 -8.56 22.62
CA GLU A 304 -5.58 -7.94 21.34
C GLU A 304 -6.77 -8.64 20.67
N THR A 305 -6.80 -9.99 20.69
CA THR A 305 -7.92 -10.75 20.12
C THR A 305 -9.22 -10.66 20.94
N LYS A 306 -9.15 -10.27 22.22
CA LYS A 306 -10.33 -9.96 23.05
C LYS A 306 -10.94 -8.60 22.69
N LEU A 307 -10.10 -7.62 22.32
CA LEU A 307 -10.51 -6.24 22.01
C LEU A 307 -11.44 -6.16 20.79
N VAL A 308 -11.31 -7.09 19.84
CA VAL A 308 -12.03 -7.03 18.57
C VAL A 308 -13.46 -7.57 18.68
N LEU A 309 -13.76 -8.52 19.60
CA LEU A 309 -15.07 -9.22 19.60
C LEU A 309 -15.59 -9.75 20.96
N GLY A 310 -14.94 -9.50 22.12
CA GLY A 310 -15.43 -10.02 23.41
C GLY A 310 -15.32 -11.55 23.59
N THR A 311 -14.82 -12.29 22.60
CA THR A 311 -14.58 -13.74 22.66
C THR A 311 -13.33 -14.09 21.87
N SER A 312 -12.42 -14.85 22.50
CA SER A 312 -11.09 -15.20 21.98
C SER A 312 -11.15 -16.15 20.78
N TRP A 313 -10.57 -15.76 19.65
CA TRP A 313 -10.37 -16.62 18.47
C TRP A 313 -9.15 -17.55 18.58
N GLY A 314 -8.39 -17.49 19.68
CA GLY A 314 -7.12 -18.21 19.85
C GLY A 314 -7.21 -19.72 20.04
N GLY A 315 -8.41 -20.28 20.21
CA GLY A 315 -8.64 -21.72 20.40
C GLY A 315 -8.88 -22.52 19.12
N PRO A 316 -9.75 -22.07 18.17
CA PRO A 316 -10.22 -22.99 17.12
C PRO A 316 -9.47 -22.92 15.78
N LEU A 317 -8.62 -21.93 15.51
CA LEU A 317 -8.05 -21.76 14.16
C LEU A 317 -6.88 -22.69 13.82
N ASN A 318 -6.19 -23.24 14.82
CA ASN A 318 -5.21 -24.31 14.57
C ASN A 318 -5.85 -25.63 14.10
N ALA A 319 -7.19 -25.75 14.19
CA ALA A 319 -7.93 -26.95 13.81
C ALA A 319 -8.70 -26.84 12.47
N VAL A 320 -8.70 -25.69 11.78
CA VAL A 320 -9.49 -25.51 10.54
C VAL A 320 -8.65 -24.86 9.43
N ALA A 321 -7.54 -25.50 9.08
CA ALA A 321 -6.77 -25.17 7.86
C ALA A 321 -7.41 -25.73 6.56
N GLY A 322 -8.66 -26.20 6.60
CA GLY A 322 -9.28 -26.93 5.47
C GLY A 322 -10.58 -26.36 4.88
N ALA A 323 -11.18 -25.31 5.46
CA ALA A 323 -12.56 -24.92 5.08
C ALA A 323 -12.79 -23.41 4.88
N ALA A 324 -11.73 -22.61 4.75
CA ALA A 324 -11.81 -21.14 4.78
C ALA A 324 -12.14 -20.46 3.44
N SER A 325 -12.74 -21.15 2.45
CA SER A 325 -13.11 -20.48 1.18
C SER A 325 -14.53 -19.91 1.17
N LYS A 326 -15.48 -20.45 1.94
CA LYS A 326 -16.92 -20.13 1.80
C LYS A 326 -17.46 -19.03 2.72
N VAL A 327 -16.78 -18.73 3.83
CA VAL A 327 -17.19 -17.64 4.74
C VAL A 327 -16.70 -16.28 4.22
N TYR A 328 -15.67 -16.26 3.37
CA TYR A 328 -14.97 -15.05 2.95
C TYR A 328 -15.65 -14.25 1.83
N ASP A 329 -16.42 -14.88 0.94
CA ASP A 329 -17.21 -14.15 -0.09
C ASP A 329 -18.29 -13.24 0.53
N GLY A 330 -18.69 -13.50 1.78
CA GLY A 330 -19.71 -12.69 2.47
C GLY A 330 -19.19 -11.35 3.01
N VAL A 331 -17.91 -11.24 3.36
CA VAL A 331 -17.36 -10.07 4.10
C VAL A 331 -16.75 -9.02 3.15
N VAL A 332 -16.45 -9.39 1.91
CA VAL A 332 -15.95 -8.46 0.87
C VAL A 332 -17.08 -7.59 0.26
N SER A 333 -18.34 -7.83 0.64
CA SER A 333 -19.50 -7.07 0.14
C SER A 333 -20.02 -5.96 1.06
N LEU A 334 -19.28 -5.53 2.09
CA LEU A 334 -19.68 -4.35 2.88
C LEU A 334 -19.30 -3.05 2.13
N THR A 335 -20.28 -2.62 1.35
CA THR A 335 -20.42 -1.35 0.66
C THR A 335 -20.26 -0.14 1.60
N LYS A 336 -19.76 0.95 1.01
CA LYS A 336 -19.70 2.33 1.56
C LYS A 336 -20.99 2.67 2.35
N PRO A 337 -20.89 3.34 3.52
CA PRO A 337 -22.08 3.68 4.31
C PRO A 337 -23.02 4.60 3.52
N SER A 338 -24.31 4.24 3.49
CA SER A 338 -25.36 5.07 2.89
C SER A 338 -25.67 6.27 3.79
N ARG A 339 -26.13 7.38 3.18
CA ARG A 339 -26.47 8.66 3.86
C ARG A 339 -27.49 8.53 5.00
N ALA A 340 -28.20 7.41 5.12
CA ALA A 340 -29.13 7.16 6.22
C ALA A 340 -28.39 6.85 7.54
N SER A 341 -27.26 6.15 7.49
CA SER A 341 -26.45 5.82 8.67
C SER A 341 -25.77 7.05 9.27
N ALA A 342 -25.39 8.02 8.42
CA ALA A 342 -24.81 9.30 8.85
C ALA A 342 -25.83 10.23 9.54
N ARG A 343 -27.13 10.05 9.30
CA ARG A 343 -28.19 10.83 9.97
C ARG A 343 -28.57 10.28 11.34
N ALA A 344 -28.49 8.97 11.54
CA ALA A 344 -28.77 8.34 12.83
C ALA A 344 -27.68 8.63 13.88
N ALA A 345 -26.43 8.80 13.45
CA ALA A 345 -25.33 9.19 14.36
C ALA A 345 -25.39 10.66 14.81
N ALA A 346 -26.19 11.51 14.14
CA ALA A 346 -26.34 12.93 14.48
C ALA A 346 -27.51 13.19 15.45
N SER A 347 -28.41 12.22 15.66
CA SER A 347 -29.55 12.36 16.57
C SER A 347 -29.26 11.95 18.02
N ASP A 348 -28.10 11.33 18.29
CA ASP A 348 -27.73 10.83 19.62
C ASP A 348 -26.80 11.77 20.40
N ILE A 349 -26.55 13.00 19.90
CA ILE A 349 -25.73 14.02 20.59
C ILE A 349 -26.58 14.98 21.43
N ASP A 350 -27.91 14.98 21.30
CA ASP A 350 -28.79 15.91 22.03
C ASP A 350 -29.70 15.21 23.04
N ALA A 351 -29.11 14.51 24.02
CA ALA A 351 -29.80 14.08 25.22
C ALA A 351 -28.82 13.79 26.38
N GLY A 352 -28.44 14.85 27.12
CA GLY A 352 -27.45 14.73 28.21
C GLY A 352 -27.57 15.75 29.36
N GLY A 353 -28.72 15.80 30.04
CA GLY A 353 -28.86 16.13 31.49
C GLY A 353 -28.88 17.62 31.94
N PRO A 354 -29.10 17.92 33.25
CA PRO A 354 -29.32 17.04 34.41
C PRO A 354 -30.48 17.44 35.38
N GLY A 355 -30.82 16.54 36.32
CA GLY A 355 -31.06 16.90 37.74
C GLY A 355 -32.49 17.01 38.31
N GLY A 356 -32.83 16.07 39.21
CA GLY A 356 -33.31 16.37 40.58
C GLY A 356 -34.77 16.74 40.87
N GLY A 357 -35.50 15.81 41.51
CA GLY A 357 -36.29 16.07 42.73
C GLY A 357 -37.72 16.63 42.64
N GLY A 358 -38.67 15.89 43.24
CA GLY A 358 -39.71 16.47 44.10
C GLY A 358 -41.07 16.87 43.51
N GLN A 359 -42.11 16.16 43.96
CA GLN A 359 -43.49 16.60 44.29
C GLN A 359 -44.32 17.46 43.30
N GLY A 360 -45.48 16.89 42.93
CA GLY A 360 -46.78 17.55 43.14
C GLY A 360 -47.40 18.29 41.95
N GLY A 361 -48.72 18.15 41.82
CA GLY A 361 -49.58 19.25 41.39
C GLY A 361 -50.11 19.22 39.95
N SER A 362 -51.36 18.78 39.84
CA SER A 362 -52.33 19.12 38.81
C SER A 362 -52.35 20.61 38.40
N GLY A 363 -52.63 20.91 37.12
CA GLY A 363 -53.02 22.27 36.74
C GLY A 363 -53.16 22.50 35.23
N GLN A 364 -54.36 22.88 34.81
CA GLN A 364 -54.79 23.29 33.47
C GLN A 364 -54.17 24.64 33.04
N GLY A 365 -54.29 24.98 31.76
CA GLY A 365 -54.59 26.37 31.38
C GLY A 365 -53.76 26.96 30.24
N ALA A 366 -54.46 27.35 29.18
CA ALA A 366 -54.00 28.09 28.02
C ALA A 366 -53.62 29.56 28.33
N GLY A 367 -52.97 30.24 27.38
CA GLY A 367 -52.96 31.70 27.34
C GLY A 367 -51.75 32.36 26.70
N GLU A 368 -51.81 32.53 25.37
CA GLU A 368 -51.65 33.79 24.64
C GLU A 368 -50.68 34.93 25.06
N LEU A 369 -49.96 35.41 24.02
CA LEU A 369 -49.62 36.80 23.67
C LEU A 369 -48.43 37.52 24.34
N GLY A 370 -47.59 38.12 23.50
CA GLY A 370 -46.61 39.13 23.92
C GLY A 370 -45.59 39.47 22.84
N ALA A 371 -45.94 40.43 21.97
CA ALA A 371 -45.08 41.01 20.94
C ALA A 371 -43.88 41.81 21.51
N GLY A 372 -42.81 41.91 20.71
CA GLY A 372 -41.70 42.83 20.95
C GLY A 372 -40.89 43.03 19.67
N GLU A 373 -41.21 44.10 18.94
CA GLU A 373 -40.45 44.62 17.80
C GLU A 373 -38.99 44.95 18.17
N ARG A 374 -38.08 44.74 17.22
CA ARG A 374 -37.20 45.82 16.72
C ARG A 374 -36.64 45.48 15.34
N ALA A 375 -36.88 46.42 14.42
CA ALA A 375 -36.48 46.45 13.03
C ALA A 375 -34.98 46.70 12.83
N GLY A 376 -34.49 46.41 11.62
CA GLY A 376 -33.35 47.16 11.08
C GLY A 376 -32.52 46.48 9.98
N ALA A 377 -33.07 46.47 8.75
CA ALA A 377 -32.36 46.62 7.46
C ALA A 377 -31.35 45.53 7.02
N ALA A 378 -31.06 45.30 5.73
CA ALA A 378 -31.69 45.47 4.43
C ALA A 378 -30.63 44.98 3.40
N GLY A 379 -31.05 44.39 2.29
CA GLY A 379 -30.20 44.16 1.11
C GLY A 379 -30.27 42.72 0.60
N ARG A 380 -31.35 42.31 -0.08
CA ARG A 380 -31.57 42.38 -1.54
C ARG A 380 -30.56 41.55 -2.37
N GLY A 381 -31.09 40.54 -3.06
CA GLY A 381 -30.43 39.87 -4.18
C GLY A 381 -31.03 38.53 -4.60
N ALA A 382 -32.32 38.48 -4.94
CA ALA A 382 -32.89 37.43 -5.80
C ALA A 382 -32.31 37.58 -7.22
N VAL A 383 -32.14 36.56 -8.06
CA VAL A 383 -33.09 35.92 -9.01
C VAL A 383 -32.16 35.07 -9.93
N GLY A 384 -32.46 33.90 -10.48
CA GLY A 384 -33.71 33.17 -10.58
C GLY A 384 -33.52 31.80 -11.25
N SER A 385 -34.62 31.07 -11.20
CA SER A 385 -34.94 29.82 -11.86
C SER A 385 -35.03 29.93 -13.39
N GLY A 386 -34.64 28.88 -14.10
CA GLY A 386 -34.95 28.66 -15.51
C GLY A 386 -35.05 27.17 -15.81
N SER A 387 -36.26 26.70 -16.09
CA SER A 387 -36.63 25.33 -16.42
C SER A 387 -36.78 25.12 -17.93
N ALA A 388 -36.54 23.86 -18.35
CA ALA A 388 -37.18 23.13 -19.46
C ALA A 388 -36.86 23.52 -20.92
N GLY A 389 -36.62 22.47 -21.73
CA GLY A 389 -36.54 22.54 -23.19
C GLY A 389 -36.21 21.19 -23.82
N SER A 390 -37.26 20.46 -24.19
CA SER A 390 -37.31 19.14 -24.84
C SER A 390 -37.05 19.15 -26.35
N GLY A 391 -36.60 18.00 -26.88
CA GLY A 391 -36.70 17.60 -28.30
C GLY A 391 -35.51 16.71 -28.69
N GLY A 392 -35.60 15.55 -29.34
CA GLY A 392 -36.68 14.85 -30.00
C GLY A 392 -36.10 14.01 -31.16
N VAL A 393 -36.25 12.68 -31.06
CA VAL A 393 -36.49 11.70 -32.15
C VAL A 393 -35.38 11.37 -33.19
N GLY A 394 -35.04 10.07 -33.28
CA GLY A 394 -35.07 9.33 -34.57
C GLY A 394 -33.83 8.54 -34.99
N PRO A 395 -33.88 7.18 -35.06
CA PRO A 395 -32.77 6.31 -35.48
C PRO A 395 -32.84 5.94 -36.97
N GLY A 396 -31.69 5.63 -37.58
CA GLY A 396 -31.57 5.09 -38.94
C GLY A 396 -30.93 3.70 -38.93
N ALA A 397 -31.68 2.71 -39.43
CA ALA A 397 -31.26 1.33 -39.63
C ALA A 397 -30.96 1.03 -41.10
N GLY A 398 -30.09 0.05 -41.35
CA GLY A 398 -29.93 -0.68 -42.62
C GLY A 398 -28.46 -0.89 -43.01
N GLN A 399 -28.01 -2.01 -43.58
CA GLN A 399 -28.50 -3.38 -43.70
C GLN A 399 -27.31 -4.18 -44.28
N LEU A 400 -27.07 -5.37 -43.72
CA LEU A 400 -26.58 -6.62 -44.32
C LEU A 400 -25.67 -6.61 -45.58
N GLY A 401 -24.54 -7.30 -45.45
CA GLY A 401 -23.80 -7.88 -46.57
C GLY A 401 -22.99 -9.10 -46.10
N ALA A 402 -23.56 -10.29 -46.30
CA ALA A 402 -22.93 -11.58 -46.06
C ALA A 402 -21.95 -11.94 -47.19
N GLY A 403 -20.87 -12.64 -46.84
CA GLY A 403 -19.92 -13.23 -47.79
C GLY A 403 -19.07 -14.30 -47.13
N GLU A 404 -19.55 -15.54 -47.17
CA GLU A 404 -18.75 -16.74 -46.93
C GLU A 404 -17.63 -16.88 -47.98
N ARG A 405 -16.45 -17.34 -47.55
CA ARG A 405 -15.73 -18.43 -48.23
C ARG A 405 -14.57 -18.99 -47.39
N THR A 406 -14.81 -20.24 -46.98
CA THR A 406 -13.91 -21.40 -46.87
C THR A 406 -12.42 -21.24 -47.25
N GLY A 407 -11.54 -21.80 -46.41
CA GLY A 407 -10.12 -21.98 -46.74
C GLY A 407 -9.32 -22.71 -45.66
N THR A 408 -9.42 -24.04 -45.68
CA THR A 408 -8.61 -25.06 -44.99
C THR A 408 -7.08 -24.84 -45.00
N GLY A 409 -6.41 -25.25 -43.92
CA GLY A 409 -5.17 -26.02 -44.01
C GLY A 409 -3.92 -25.43 -43.34
N GLY A 410 -3.24 -26.24 -42.52
CA GLY A 410 -1.80 -26.07 -42.28
C GLY A 410 -1.32 -26.05 -40.83
N ARG A 411 -1.43 -27.18 -40.11
CA ARG A 411 -0.57 -27.46 -38.95
C ARG A 411 0.87 -27.63 -39.42
N ALA A 412 1.82 -26.92 -38.81
CA ALA A 412 3.23 -27.31 -38.82
C ALA A 412 3.79 -27.22 -37.39
N ARG A 413 3.93 -28.41 -36.77
CA ARG A 413 4.81 -28.65 -35.64
C ARG A 413 6.24 -28.62 -36.14
N ALA A 414 7.11 -27.84 -35.50
CA ALA A 414 8.54 -28.09 -35.51
C ALA A 414 8.97 -28.47 -34.10
N ALA A 415 9.49 -29.69 -33.98
CA ALA A 415 10.18 -30.23 -32.82
C ALA A 415 11.64 -30.48 -33.20
N ARG A 416 12.49 -30.53 -32.16
CA ARG A 416 13.93 -30.87 -32.11
C ARG A 416 14.85 -29.65 -32.34
N ALA A 417 15.97 -29.49 -31.64
CA ALA A 417 16.77 -30.46 -30.90
C ALA A 417 17.49 -29.83 -29.69
N THR A 418 17.61 -30.66 -28.66
CA THR A 418 18.56 -30.62 -27.55
C THR A 418 20.01 -30.45 -28.02
N GLY A 419 20.77 -29.59 -27.33
CA GLY A 419 22.22 -29.47 -27.48
C GLY A 419 22.88 -29.14 -26.14
N VAL A 420 23.07 -30.15 -25.30
CA VAL A 420 23.94 -30.11 -24.13
C VAL A 420 25.38 -30.16 -24.62
N THR A 421 26.20 -29.16 -24.28
CA THR A 421 27.66 -29.32 -24.27
C THR A 421 28.21 -28.94 -22.90
N ARG A 422 28.65 -29.99 -22.21
CA ARG A 422 29.40 -29.98 -20.96
C ARG A 422 30.86 -29.61 -21.30
N GLY A 423 31.30 -28.41 -20.92
CA GLY A 423 32.71 -28.01 -20.97
C GLY A 423 33.39 -28.30 -19.63
N ARG A 424 34.46 -29.09 -19.67
CA ARG A 424 35.25 -29.56 -18.52
C ARG A 424 36.03 -28.44 -17.82
N ARG A 425 36.24 -28.68 -16.52
CA ARG A 425 37.28 -28.14 -15.62
C ARG A 425 38.66 -28.04 -16.30
N ALA A 426 39.39 -26.98 -15.95
CA ALA A 426 40.84 -26.99 -15.87
C ALA A 426 41.24 -26.47 -14.49
N GLU A 427 41.81 -27.37 -13.68
CA GLU A 427 42.59 -27.06 -12.48
C GLU A 427 43.95 -26.49 -12.92
N GLY A 428 44.44 -25.49 -12.19
CA GLY A 428 45.79 -24.92 -12.30
C GLY A 428 46.32 -24.59 -10.91
N PRO A 429 47.65 -24.64 -10.69
CA PRO A 429 48.22 -25.28 -9.51
C PRO A 429 48.51 -24.33 -8.34
N ARG A 430 48.56 -24.96 -7.16
CA ARG A 430 49.12 -24.41 -5.92
C ARG A 430 50.59 -24.03 -6.11
N ARG A 431 50.95 -22.86 -5.56
CA ARG A 431 52.19 -22.65 -4.80
C ARG A 431 51.87 -21.86 -3.55
#